data_AF-A0A9D9K446-F1
#
_entry.id   AF-A0A9D9K446-F1
#
_cell.length_a   1.000
_cell.length_b   1.000
_cell.length_c   1.000
_cell.angle_alpha   90.00
_cell.angle_beta   90.00
_cell.angle_gamma   90.00
#
_symmetry.space_group_name_H-M   'P 1'
#
loop_
_entity.id
_entity.type
_entity.pdbx_description
1 polymer ?
#
loop_
_entity_poly.entity_id
_entity_poly.type
_entity_poly.pdbx_seq_one_letter_code
_entity_poly.pdbx_strand_id
1 'polypeptide(L)'
;MPRSYECFTTEPRVLARFIPRAVPPALRLPPAINCLDLLHQEGVEALLRELYNLLRDQGITCDVQPPDLEIEARQPVRTIDTILAEKRGTFLDLSLLFCAVCLAHDLVPLLIVLEGHAFVAVSTRRTLRQPHGEGMSAFERGLLTDFEQLRDQVPRLYLPVECTGFAAGVGLDREYPEGRGRERRDGCMSFDRAVRAGEEYVNAHIVPAGATPGVAQRAFLYALDIVTLQDQYGFMPVGDVLPDDTRVYLDSAHAEGGGAASVRNQGVGEATPSALPDADRLYRRSAHAEGGGDARVENQGSSVTPPPAKARRTYIGSAHAEGGGDATVLNNALQPVARAEPATVLAVYAAPTGSVPLCWERDMRALREALAPYPDRFRLDVMPLATPEDVQRALVQCRPRYLHIFAHGVVDGILLDDGEGGRGWKLPYPLLAEMVRATPSLRCVLLSACDSAYAANATGSGEPYLIAMRGQVSVGAAIAFAKGFYEALAAREDTSIEAAFAQGLIRLQLIAPLYAGVPLLAAGWRG
;
A
#
# COMPACT_ATOMS: atom_id res chain seq x y z
N MET A 1 -11.48 2.40 20.19
CA MET A 1 -11.84 1.87 18.85
C MET A 1 -13.19 1.17 18.96
N PRO A 2 -14.02 1.19 17.90
CA PRO A 2 -15.33 0.53 17.93
C PRO A 2 -15.17 -0.99 18.10
N ARG A 3 -16.07 -1.60 18.88
CA ARG A 3 -16.07 -3.07 19.12
C ARG A 3 -16.68 -3.86 17.96
N SER A 4 -17.51 -3.21 17.15
CA SER A 4 -18.18 -3.77 15.97
C SER A 4 -18.53 -2.66 14.99
N TYR A 5 -18.71 -3.02 13.73
CA TYR A 5 -19.26 -2.15 12.69
C TYR A 5 -20.70 -2.58 12.37
N GLU A 6 -21.58 -1.64 12.06
CA GLU A 6 -22.91 -1.94 11.51
C GLU A 6 -22.79 -2.07 9.99
N CYS A 7 -23.18 -3.21 9.43
CA CYS A 7 -23.27 -3.41 7.98
C CYS A 7 -24.74 -3.30 7.53
N PHE A 8 -24.99 -2.48 6.51
CA PHE A 8 -26.26 -2.44 5.80
C PHE A 8 -26.24 -3.48 4.67
N THR A 9 -27.33 -4.22 4.50
CA THR A 9 -27.44 -5.37 3.59
C THR A 9 -27.76 -5.00 2.14
N THR A 10 -27.99 -3.71 1.83
CA THR A 10 -28.41 -3.26 0.48
C THR A 10 -27.27 -3.26 -0.56
N GLU A 11 -26.00 -3.12 -0.15
CA GLU A 11 -24.84 -3.25 -1.05
C GLU A 11 -23.84 -4.31 -0.53
N PRO A 12 -23.87 -5.54 -1.08
CA PRO A 12 -22.98 -6.64 -0.72
C PRO A 12 -21.49 -6.30 -0.67
N ARG A 13 -21.02 -5.45 -1.60
CA ARG A 13 -19.59 -5.14 -1.75
C ARG A 13 -19.01 -4.38 -0.55
N VAL A 14 -19.86 -3.77 0.29
CA VAL A 14 -19.44 -3.08 1.52
C VAL A 14 -18.69 -4.03 2.48
N LEU A 15 -18.98 -5.34 2.44
CA LEU A 15 -18.29 -6.33 3.26
C LEU A 15 -16.77 -6.36 3.03
N ALA A 16 -16.30 -6.04 1.82
CA ALA A 16 -14.87 -5.97 1.52
C ALA A 16 -14.15 -4.90 2.36
N ARG A 17 -14.89 -3.91 2.88
CA ARG A 17 -14.36 -2.88 3.77
C ARG A 17 -14.14 -3.40 5.19
N PHE A 18 -14.67 -4.54 5.58
CA PHE A 18 -14.43 -5.08 6.94
C PHE A 18 -13.28 -6.10 6.97
N ILE A 19 -12.53 -6.21 5.87
CA ILE A 19 -11.42 -7.16 5.70
C ILE A 19 -10.10 -6.36 5.63
N PRO A 20 -9.43 -6.12 6.77
CA PRO A 20 -8.16 -5.39 6.78
C PRO A 20 -7.05 -6.18 6.09
N ARG A 21 -6.03 -5.47 5.58
CA ARG A 21 -4.83 -6.10 4.99
C ARG A 21 -3.74 -6.40 6.02
N ALA A 22 -3.82 -5.78 7.18
CA ALA A 22 -2.94 -6.04 8.31
C ALA A 22 -3.65 -6.86 9.38
N VAL A 23 -2.92 -7.85 9.93
CA VAL A 23 -3.40 -8.66 11.07
C VAL A 23 -2.46 -8.49 12.28
N PRO A 24 -3.00 -8.61 13.51
CA PRO A 24 -2.21 -8.52 14.73
C PRO A 24 -1.15 -9.64 14.79
N PRO A 25 -0.07 -9.46 15.58
CA PRO A 25 1.02 -10.43 15.69
C PRO A 25 0.58 -11.86 16.02
N ALA A 26 -0.50 -12.03 16.78
CA ALA A 26 -1.06 -13.33 17.15
C ALA A 26 -1.58 -14.15 15.95
N LEU A 27 -1.84 -13.50 14.82
CA LEU A 27 -2.34 -14.10 13.59
C LEU A 27 -1.29 -14.12 12.47
N ARG A 28 -0.02 -13.89 12.80
CA ARG A 28 1.11 -14.03 11.86
C ARG A 28 1.80 -15.36 12.07
N LEU A 29 2.28 -15.96 10.98
CA LEU A 29 3.10 -17.16 11.06
C LEU A 29 4.33 -16.95 11.97
N PRO A 30 4.74 -17.96 12.75
CA PRO A 30 5.96 -17.91 13.53
C PRO A 30 7.17 -17.57 12.64
N PRO A 31 8.20 -16.86 13.16
CA PRO A 31 9.40 -16.52 12.38
C PRO A 31 10.15 -17.72 11.79
N ALA A 32 9.93 -18.92 12.34
CA ALA A 32 10.51 -20.17 11.86
C ALA A 32 9.86 -20.69 10.56
N ILE A 33 8.66 -20.21 10.22
CA ILE A 33 7.92 -20.59 9.01
C ILE A 33 7.95 -19.39 8.07
N ASN A 34 8.74 -19.49 7.01
CA ASN A 34 8.77 -18.48 5.97
C ASN A 34 7.62 -18.73 4.98
N CYS A 35 6.65 -17.81 4.96
CA CYS A 35 5.49 -17.84 4.07
C CYS A 35 5.86 -18.02 2.59
N LEU A 36 6.94 -17.36 2.13
CA LEU A 36 7.37 -17.42 0.74
C LEU A 36 8.01 -18.77 0.40
N ASP A 37 8.78 -19.34 1.33
CA ASP A 37 9.40 -20.65 1.13
C ASP A 37 8.34 -21.75 1.12
N LEU A 38 7.36 -21.69 2.02
CA LEU A 38 6.26 -22.65 2.09
C LEU A 38 5.39 -22.60 0.82
N LEU A 39 5.07 -21.41 0.32
CA LEU A 39 4.35 -21.23 -0.95
C LEU A 39 5.11 -21.82 -2.14
N HIS A 40 6.44 -21.64 -2.19
CA HIS A 40 7.25 -22.14 -3.30
C HIS A 40 7.49 -23.66 -3.24
N GLN A 41 7.66 -24.22 -2.04
CA GLN A 41 8.05 -25.63 -1.88
C GLN A 41 6.85 -26.57 -1.76
N GLU A 42 5.80 -26.14 -1.07
CA GLU A 42 4.66 -27.00 -0.69
C GLU A 42 3.31 -26.44 -1.19
N GLY A 43 3.28 -25.21 -1.70
CA GLY A 43 2.12 -24.62 -2.38
C GLY A 43 1.11 -23.94 -1.45
N VAL A 44 0.02 -23.45 -2.05
CA VAL A 44 -1.04 -22.69 -1.36
C VAL A 44 -1.73 -23.52 -0.28
N GLU A 45 -1.95 -24.81 -0.52
CA GLU A 45 -2.64 -25.67 0.44
C GLU A 45 -1.85 -25.85 1.74
N ALA A 46 -0.53 -26.05 1.66
CA ALA A 46 0.33 -26.18 2.83
C ALA A 46 0.35 -24.88 3.65
N LEU A 47 0.45 -23.73 2.99
CA LEU A 47 0.35 -22.44 3.68
C LEU A 47 -1.01 -22.26 4.37
N LEU A 48 -2.11 -22.57 3.68
CA LEU A 48 -3.44 -22.46 4.24
C LEU A 48 -3.63 -23.36 5.46
N ARG A 49 -3.06 -24.55 5.44
CA ARG A 49 -3.09 -25.48 6.58
C ARG A 49 -2.45 -24.88 7.82
N GLU A 50 -1.27 -24.27 7.69
CA GLU A 50 -0.58 -23.60 8.79
C GLU A 50 -1.37 -22.40 9.32
N LEU A 51 -1.89 -21.55 8.43
CA LEU A 51 -2.72 -20.39 8.80
C LEU A 51 -4.03 -20.82 9.48
N TYR A 52 -4.63 -21.91 9.02
CA TYR A 52 -5.84 -22.48 9.60
C TYR A 52 -5.59 -23.01 11.01
N ASN A 53 -4.48 -23.74 11.19
CA ASN A 53 -4.08 -24.25 12.51
C ASN A 53 -3.77 -23.09 13.48
N LEU A 54 -3.11 -22.04 13.00
CA LEU A 54 -2.87 -20.82 13.79
C LEU A 54 -4.17 -20.16 14.28
N LEU A 55 -5.22 -20.15 13.44
CA LEU A 55 -6.54 -19.65 13.81
C LEU A 55 -7.26 -20.59 14.78
N ARG A 56 -7.14 -21.92 14.60
CA ARG A 56 -7.69 -22.93 15.52
C ARG A 56 -7.08 -22.79 16.91
N ASP A 57 -5.78 -22.52 16.99
CA ASP A 57 -5.04 -22.32 18.25
C ASP A 57 -5.47 -21.05 19.00
N GLN A 58 -6.20 -20.13 18.34
CA GLN A 58 -6.76 -18.97 19.03
C GLN A 58 -7.89 -19.33 20.00
N GLY A 59 -8.48 -20.53 19.90
CA GLY A 59 -9.52 -21.01 20.82
C GLY A 59 -10.82 -20.21 20.71
N ILE A 60 -11.21 -19.84 19.49
CA ILE A 60 -12.44 -19.07 19.23
C ILE A 60 -13.66 -20.01 19.31
N THR A 61 -14.78 -19.52 19.85
CA THR A 61 -16.07 -20.21 19.84
C THR A 61 -16.97 -19.60 18.78
N CYS A 62 -17.67 -20.45 18.03
CA CYS A 62 -18.63 -20.00 17.04
C CYS A 62 -19.97 -19.66 17.70
N ASP A 63 -20.46 -18.44 17.49
CA ASP A 63 -21.80 -18.04 17.90
C ASP A 63 -22.82 -18.54 16.87
N VAL A 64 -23.71 -19.45 17.28
CA VAL A 64 -24.78 -20.03 16.42
C VAL A 64 -25.97 -19.08 16.27
N GLN A 65 -25.69 -17.78 16.20
CA GLN A 65 -26.72 -16.82 15.83
C GLN A 65 -26.76 -16.79 14.30
N PRO A 66 -27.86 -17.21 13.64
CA PRO A 66 -27.98 -17.03 12.20
C PRO A 66 -27.87 -15.54 11.89
N PRO A 67 -27.28 -15.13 10.75
CA PRO A 67 -27.37 -13.75 10.33
C PRO A 67 -28.87 -13.41 10.17
N ASP A 68 -29.36 -12.47 10.97
CA ASP A 68 -30.69 -11.90 10.78
C ASP A 68 -30.67 -11.16 9.44
N LEU A 69 -31.27 -11.77 8.41
CA LEU A 69 -31.32 -11.27 7.03
C LEU A 69 -32.72 -10.74 6.68
N GLU A 70 -33.44 -10.17 7.65
CA GLU A 70 -34.50 -9.24 7.26
C GLU A 70 -33.84 -8.07 6.53
N ILE A 71 -34.45 -7.61 5.44
CA ILE A 71 -33.92 -6.61 4.50
C ILE A 71 -33.62 -5.25 5.20
N GLU A 72 -34.04 -5.10 6.46
CA GLU A 72 -33.79 -3.93 7.33
C GLU A 72 -32.87 -4.24 8.56
N ALA A 73 -32.35 -5.46 8.70
CA ALA A 73 -31.59 -5.89 9.86
C ALA A 73 -30.10 -5.49 9.78
N ARG A 74 -29.65 -4.76 10.80
CA ARG A 74 -28.24 -4.39 11.01
C ARG A 74 -27.47 -5.60 11.50
N GLN A 75 -26.61 -6.18 10.67
CA GLN A 75 -25.71 -7.24 11.14
C GLN A 75 -24.42 -6.60 11.72
N PRO A 76 -24.13 -6.77 13.02
CA PRO A 76 -22.86 -6.31 13.57
C PRO A 76 -21.72 -7.22 13.10
N VAL A 77 -20.71 -6.63 12.49
CA VAL A 77 -19.44 -7.29 12.15
C VAL A 77 -18.42 -6.96 13.22
N ARG A 78 -17.89 -7.97 13.91
CA ARG A 78 -16.87 -7.78 14.96
C ARG A 78 -15.52 -7.45 14.32
N THR A 79 -14.73 -6.62 15.01
CA THR A 79 -13.33 -6.40 14.61
C THR A 79 -12.46 -7.61 14.96
N ILE A 80 -11.31 -7.75 14.30
CA ILE A 80 -10.33 -8.81 14.61
C ILE A 80 -9.95 -8.76 16.10
N ASP A 81 -9.68 -7.57 16.63
CA ASP A 81 -9.32 -7.40 18.05
C ASP A 81 -10.45 -7.87 18.97
N THR A 82 -11.71 -7.57 18.63
CA THR A 82 -12.88 -8.04 19.39
C THR A 82 -12.99 -9.56 19.35
N ILE A 83 -12.85 -10.19 18.18
CA ILE A 83 -12.91 -11.65 18.03
C ILE A 83 -11.82 -12.33 18.87
N LEU A 84 -10.60 -11.79 18.84
CA LEU A 84 -9.47 -12.34 19.59
C LEU A 84 -9.58 -12.11 21.11
N ALA A 85 -10.14 -10.97 21.53
CA ALA A 85 -10.33 -10.64 22.93
C ALA A 85 -11.50 -11.41 23.55
N GLU A 86 -12.64 -11.47 22.87
CA GLU A 86 -13.85 -12.14 23.36
C GLU A 86 -13.84 -13.64 23.08
N LYS A 87 -12.97 -14.10 22.18
CA LYS A 87 -12.89 -15.49 21.71
C LYS A 87 -14.20 -16.00 21.11
N ARG A 88 -14.90 -15.13 20.38
CA ARG A 88 -16.22 -15.41 19.79
C ARG A 88 -16.37 -14.77 18.41
N GLY A 89 -17.09 -15.44 17.52
CA GLY A 89 -17.45 -14.91 16.20
C GLY A 89 -18.61 -15.65 15.55
N THR A 90 -19.37 -14.93 14.73
CA THR A 90 -20.40 -15.49 13.84
C THR A 90 -19.78 -16.09 12.58
N PHE A 91 -20.58 -16.79 11.76
CA PHE A 91 -20.10 -17.34 10.48
C PHE A 91 -19.49 -16.28 9.57
N LEU A 92 -20.09 -15.08 9.55
CA LEU A 92 -19.56 -13.95 8.80
C LEU A 92 -18.27 -13.41 9.43
N ASP A 93 -18.22 -13.21 10.76
CA ASP A 93 -17.02 -12.74 11.45
C ASP A 93 -15.80 -13.63 11.15
N LEU A 94 -15.99 -14.95 11.25
CA LEU A 94 -14.92 -15.93 11.04
C LEU A 94 -14.48 -15.99 9.57
N SER A 95 -15.41 -15.83 8.62
CA SER A 95 -15.07 -15.77 7.19
C SER A 95 -14.30 -14.51 6.83
N LEU A 96 -14.71 -13.35 7.36
CA LEU A 96 -14.00 -12.07 7.17
C LEU A 96 -12.60 -12.09 7.82
N LEU A 97 -12.50 -12.67 9.02
CA LEU A 97 -11.22 -12.90 9.70
C LEU A 97 -10.29 -13.77 8.85
N PHE A 98 -10.80 -14.86 8.28
CA PHE A 98 -10.00 -15.74 7.43
C PHE A 98 -9.53 -15.02 6.16
N CYS A 99 -10.40 -14.24 5.50
CA CYS A 99 -9.99 -13.39 4.38
C CYS A 99 -8.85 -12.42 4.76
N ALA A 100 -8.92 -11.78 5.92
CA ALA A 100 -7.88 -10.86 6.39
C ALA A 100 -6.53 -11.58 6.61
N VAL A 101 -6.56 -12.77 7.22
CA VAL A 101 -5.36 -13.61 7.39
C VAL A 101 -4.79 -14.04 6.04
N CYS A 102 -5.62 -14.42 5.06
CA CYS A 102 -5.17 -14.72 3.71
C CYS A 102 -4.46 -13.52 3.06
N LEU A 103 -5.08 -12.34 3.07
CA LEU A 103 -4.50 -11.13 2.46
C LEU A 103 -3.16 -10.74 3.11
N ALA A 104 -3.05 -10.84 4.43
CA ALA A 104 -1.82 -10.54 5.15
C ALA A 104 -0.65 -11.49 4.81
N HIS A 105 -0.95 -12.66 4.23
CA HIS A 105 0.03 -13.70 3.88
C HIS A 105 0.07 -13.96 2.36
N ASP A 106 -0.17 -12.93 1.55
CA ASP A 106 -0.04 -12.96 0.08
C ASP A 106 -1.06 -13.84 -0.66
N LEU A 107 -2.10 -14.34 0.02
CA LEU A 107 -3.14 -15.16 -0.58
C LEU A 107 -4.32 -14.31 -1.05
N VAL A 108 -5.02 -14.78 -2.09
CA VAL A 108 -6.17 -14.10 -2.71
C VAL A 108 -7.47 -14.81 -2.32
N PRO A 109 -8.22 -14.29 -1.33
CA PRO A 109 -9.48 -14.89 -0.89
C PRO A 109 -10.68 -14.41 -1.71
N LEU A 110 -11.62 -15.32 -1.89
CA LEU A 110 -12.97 -15.10 -2.39
C LEU A 110 -13.95 -15.36 -1.25
N LEU A 111 -14.68 -14.33 -0.82
CA LEU A 111 -15.73 -14.50 0.19
C LEU A 111 -17.00 -15.01 -0.49
N ILE A 112 -17.56 -16.12 -0.01
CA ILE A 112 -18.79 -16.72 -0.52
C ILE A 112 -19.88 -16.59 0.55
N VAL A 113 -20.99 -15.94 0.20
CA VAL A 113 -22.10 -15.66 1.12
C VAL A 113 -23.35 -16.41 0.68
N LEU A 114 -23.92 -17.14 1.62
CA LEU A 114 -25.14 -17.93 1.47
C LEU A 114 -26.20 -17.39 2.44
N GLU A 115 -27.45 -17.79 2.23
CA GLU A 115 -28.50 -17.53 3.20
C GLU A 115 -28.19 -18.25 4.52
N GLY A 116 -27.96 -17.45 5.56
CA GLY A 116 -27.65 -17.97 6.89
C GLY A 116 -26.20 -18.41 7.11
N HIS A 117 -25.29 -18.27 6.12
CA HIS A 117 -23.91 -18.80 6.22
C HIS A 117 -22.90 -18.07 5.33
N ALA A 118 -21.61 -18.21 5.64
CA ALA A 118 -20.53 -17.72 4.80
C ALA A 118 -19.30 -18.61 4.93
N PHE A 119 -18.52 -18.71 3.86
CA PHE A 119 -17.22 -19.40 3.85
C PHE A 119 -16.30 -18.76 2.80
N VAL A 120 -15.07 -19.25 2.68
CA VAL A 120 -14.04 -18.62 1.83
C VAL A 120 -13.46 -19.64 0.86
N ALA A 121 -13.21 -19.23 -0.38
CA ALA A 121 -12.41 -19.99 -1.32
C ALA A 121 -11.13 -19.21 -1.63
N VAL A 122 -9.97 -19.87 -1.61
CA VAL A 122 -8.67 -19.20 -1.77
C VAL A 122 -8.04 -19.60 -3.09
N SER A 123 -7.58 -18.64 -3.89
CA SER A 123 -7.04 -18.93 -5.21
C SER A 123 -5.79 -19.82 -5.13
N THR A 124 -5.75 -20.88 -5.94
CA THR A 124 -4.56 -21.73 -6.10
C THR A 124 -3.67 -21.27 -7.26
N ARG A 125 -4.11 -20.24 -8.00
CA ARG A 125 -3.47 -19.74 -9.23
C ARG A 125 -2.97 -18.30 -9.13
N ARG A 126 -3.39 -17.56 -8.10
CA ARG A 126 -3.08 -16.13 -7.92
C ARG A 126 -2.59 -15.87 -6.48
N THR A 127 -1.60 -14.99 -6.36
CA THR A 127 -1.17 -14.38 -5.09
C THR A 127 -1.21 -12.85 -5.23
N LEU A 128 -1.08 -12.08 -4.14
CA LEU A 128 -1.03 -10.60 -4.28
C LEU A 128 0.22 -10.15 -5.04
N ARG A 129 1.35 -10.85 -4.87
CA ARG A 129 2.60 -10.62 -5.61
C ARG A 129 2.55 -11.11 -7.06
N GLN A 130 1.71 -12.10 -7.36
CA GLN A 130 1.47 -12.62 -8.71
C GLN A 130 -0.02 -12.54 -9.03
N PRO A 131 -0.56 -11.32 -9.23
CA PRO A 131 -2.00 -11.14 -9.46
C PRO A 131 -2.42 -11.59 -10.87
N HIS A 132 -1.45 -11.75 -11.77
CA HIS A 132 -1.66 -12.20 -13.14
C HIS A 132 -1.71 -13.74 -13.18
N GLY A 133 -2.93 -14.28 -13.16
CA GLY A 133 -3.23 -15.71 -13.30
C GLY A 133 -4.67 -15.92 -13.76
N GLU A 134 -5.05 -17.17 -14.06
CA GLU A 134 -6.45 -17.51 -14.38
C GLU A 134 -7.35 -17.16 -13.19
N GLY A 135 -8.24 -16.19 -13.41
CA GLY A 135 -9.30 -15.80 -12.48
C GLY A 135 -10.67 -16.03 -13.10
N MET A 136 -11.74 -15.85 -12.33
CA MET A 136 -13.08 -15.98 -12.91
C MET A 136 -13.42 -14.74 -13.73
N SER A 137 -13.82 -14.94 -14.98
CA SER A 137 -14.22 -13.86 -15.89
C SER A 137 -15.62 -13.30 -15.58
N ALA A 138 -16.42 -14.01 -14.78
CA ALA A 138 -17.83 -13.70 -14.52
C ALA A 138 -18.06 -12.64 -13.42
N PHE A 139 -17.01 -12.11 -12.80
CA PHE A 139 -17.18 -11.05 -11.79
C PHE A 139 -17.58 -9.73 -12.45
N GLU A 140 -18.74 -9.20 -12.04
CA GLU A 140 -19.14 -7.84 -12.36
C GLU A 140 -18.68 -6.90 -11.24
N ARG A 141 -17.59 -6.18 -11.51
CA ARG A 141 -16.98 -5.25 -10.55
C ARG A 141 -16.69 -5.93 -9.20
N GLY A 142 -16.12 -7.13 -9.25
CA GLY A 142 -15.77 -7.91 -8.07
C GLY A 142 -16.94 -8.61 -7.34
N LEU A 143 -18.16 -8.53 -7.88
CA LEU A 143 -19.34 -9.27 -7.40
C LEU A 143 -19.72 -10.39 -8.38
N LEU A 144 -19.98 -11.58 -7.85
CA LEU A 144 -20.52 -12.71 -8.61
C LEU A 144 -21.85 -13.14 -8.00
N THR A 145 -22.92 -13.11 -8.79
CA THR A 145 -24.27 -13.54 -8.38
C THR A 145 -24.72 -14.83 -9.06
N ASP A 146 -23.99 -15.30 -10.06
CA ASP A 146 -24.27 -16.55 -10.78
C ASP A 146 -23.62 -17.75 -10.08
N PHE A 147 -24.45 -18.61 -9.47
CA PHE A 147 -23.99 -19.83 -8.81
C PHE A 147 -23.36 -20.84 -9.77
N GLU A 148 -23.81 -20.91 -11.02
CA GLU A 148 -23.29 -21.89 -11.98
C GLU A 148 -21.83 -21.61 -12.33
N GLN A 149 -21.47 -20.33 -12.44
CA GLN A 149 -20.10 -19.90 -12.61
C GLN A 149 -19.22 -20.26 -11.41
N LEU A 150 -19.76 -20.10 -10.20
CA LEU A 150 -19.07 -20.48 -8.97
C LEU A 150 -18.83 -22.00 -8.95
N ARG A 151 -19.86 -22.80 -9.25
CA ARG A 151 -19.80 -24.27 -9.25
C ARG A 151 -18.80 -24.83 -10.26
N ASP A 152 -18.72 -24.25 -11.47
CA ASP A 152 -17.76 -24.68 -12.50
C ASP A 152 -16.32 -24.32 -12.13
N GLN A 153 -16.09 -23.12 -11.62
CA GLN A 153 -14.75 -22.54 -11.55
C GLN A 153 -14.05 -22.73 -10.20
N VAL A 154 -14.79 -22.78 -9.09
CA VAL A 154 -14.18 -22.95 -7.75
C VAL A 154 -13.32 -24.21 -7.67
N PRO A 155 -13.77 -25.41 -8.07
CA PRO A 155 -12.96 -26.64 -7.99
C PRO A 155 -11.68 -26.60 -8.85
N ARG A 156 -11.61 -25.71 -9.84
CA ARG A 156 -10.48 -25.61 -10.78
C ARG A 156 -9.44 -24.57 -10.36
N LEU A 157 -9.90 -23.47 -9.75
CA LEU A 157 -9.10 -22.27 -9.54
C LEU A 157 -8.91 -21.91 -8.05
N TYR A 158 -9.69 -22.51 -7.15
CA TYR A 158 -9.72 -22.17 -5.73
C TYR A 158 -9.77 -23.42 -4.84
N LEU A 159 -9.33 -23.25 -3.60
CA LEU A 159 -9.53 -24.21 -2.52
C LEU A 159 -10.60 -23.66 -1.56
N PRO A 160 -11.82 -24.23 -1.52
CA PRO A 160 -12.86 -23.81 -0.59
C PRO A 160 -12.54 -24.29 0.83
N VAL A 161 -12.75 -23.42 1.82
CA VAL A 161 -12.46 -23.68 3.24
C VAL A 161 -13.64 -23.22 4.09
N GLU A 162 -14.23 -24.17 4.83
CA GLU A 162 -15.24 -23.87 5.85
C GLU A 162 -14.60 -23.18 7.07
N CYS A 163 -14.76 -21.86 7.13
CA CYS A 163 -14.08 -21.00 8.10
C CYS A 163 -14.61 -21.18 9.53
N THR A 164 -15.85 -21.61 9.70
CA THR A 164 -16.37 -21.92 11.06
C THR A 164 -15.71 -23.15 11.66
N GLY A 165 -14.99 -23.95 10.87
CA GLY A 165 -14.33 -25.15 11.33
C GLY A 165 -13.19 -24.88 12.31
N PHE A 166 -12.48 -23.75 12.22
CA PHE A 166 -11.37 -23.45 13.13
C PHE A 166 -11.86 -22.96 14.51
N ALA A 167 -13.17 -22.68 14.65
CA ALA A 167 -13.80 -22.30 15.90
C ALA A 167 -14.61 -23.46 16.49
N ALA A 168 -14.73 -23.49 17.82
CA ALA A 168 -15.52 -24.48 18.54
C ALA A 168 -17.02 -24.31 18.20
N GLY A 169 -17.59 -25.30 17.51
CA GLY A 169 -18.96 -25.27 16.98
C GLY A 169 -19.99 -25.95 17.88
N VAL A 170 -20.23 -25.40 19.07
CA VAL A 170 -21.20 -25.98 20.01
C VAL A 170 -22.62 -25.69 19.54
N GLY A 171 -23.41 -26.75 19.27
CA GLY A 171 -24.82 -26.61 18.88
C GLY A 171 -25.07 -26.43 17.38
N LEU A 172 -24.07 -26.63 16.53
CA LEU A 172 -24.24 -26.61 15.07
C LEU A 172 -24.97 -27.87 14.59
N ASP A 173 -25.89 -27.66 13.64
CA ASP A 173 -26.66 -28.73 13.03
C ASP A 173 -25.77 -29.60 12.14
N ARG A 174 -25.78 -30.91 12.39
CA ARG A 174 -24.98 -31.91 11.67
C ARG A 174 -25.56 -32.24 10.30
N GLU A 175 -26.76 -31.78 10.00
CA GLU A 175 -27.30 -31.87 8.65
C GLU A 175 -26.53 -30.98 7.68
N TYR A 176 -25.98 -29.85 8.13
CA TYR A 176 -25.20 -28.94 7.29
C TYR A 176 -23.69 -29.23 7.35
N PRO A 177 -22.92 -28.95 6.27
CA PRO A 177 -21.48 -29.23 6.22
C PRO A 177 -20.67 -28.64 7.39
N GLU A 178 -21.02 -27.44 7.87
CA GLU A 178 -20.39 -26.71 8.98
C GLU A 178 -20.57 -27.40 10.34
N GLY A 179 -21.56 -28.27 10.52
CA GLY A 179 -21.77 -29.03 11.76
C GLY A 179 -21.12 -30.42 11.76
N ARG A 180 -20.65 -30.90 10.61
CA ARG A 180 -20.16 -32.29 10.43
C ARG A 180 -18.66 -32.43 10.69
N GLY A 181 -18.25 -33.58 11.23
CA GLY A 181 -16.83 -33.96 11.31
C GLY A 181 -16.00 -33.14 12.29
N ARG A 182 -16.63 -32.47 13.26
CA ARG A 182 -15.95 -31.74 14.33
C ARG A 182 -15.38 -32.70 15.38
N GLU A 183 -14.15 -32.44 15.82
CA GLU A 183 -13.44 -33.22 16.80
C GLU A 183 -14.06 -33.06 18.19
N ARG A 184 -14.11 -34.16 18.96
CA ARG A 184 -14.69 -34.13 20.31
C ARG A 184 -13.87 -33.32 21.32
N ARG A 185 -12.57 -33.16 21.06
CA ARG A 185 -11.61 -32.54 21.98
C ARG A 185 -11.88 -31.05 22.14
N ASP A 186 -12.09 -30.35 21.03
CA ASP A 186 -12.17 -28.89 20.98
C ASP A 186 -13.38 -28.37 20.18
N GLY A 187 -14.15 -29.24 19.53
CA GLY A 187 -15.30 -28.84 18.72
C GLY A 187 -14.93 -28.20 17.38
N CYS A 188 -13.64 -28.25 16.99
CA CYS A 188 -13.13 -27.73 15.74
C CYS A 188 -13.04 -28.82 14.66
N MET A 189 -12.84 -28.44 13.40
CA MET A 189 -12.49 -29.34 12.30
C MET A 189 -10.97 -29.37 12.13
N SER A 190 -10.43 -30.48 11.65
CA SER A 190 -9.14 -30.48 10.97
C SER A 190 -9.23 -29.68 9.66
N PHE A 191 -8.12 -29.11 9.19
CA PHE A 191 -8.07 -28.40 7.90
C PHE A 191 -8.65 -29.25 6.74
N ASP A 192 -8.27 -30.53 6.62
CA ASP A 192 -8.77 -31.41 5.55
C ASP A 192 -10.30 -31.57 5.59
N ARG A 193 -10.88 -31.63 6.80
CA ARG A 193 -12.33 -31.70 6.98
C ARG A 193 -13.00 -30.39 6.57
N ALA A 194 -12.40 -29.25 6.91
CA ALA A 194 -12.92 -27.93 6.56
C ALA A 194 -12.89 -27.67 5.05
N VAL A 195 -11.85 -28.15 4.36
CA VAL A 195 -11.79 -28.14 2.89
C VAL A 195 -12.93 -28.98 2.31
N ARG A 196 -13.06 -30.24 2.76
CA ARG A 196 -14.16 -31.12 2.32
C ARG A 196 -15.55 -30.53 2.58
N ALA A 197 -15.74 -29.81 3.69
CA ALA A 197 -17.00 -29.14 3.99
C ALA A 197 -17.29 -28.00 3.00
N GLY A 198 -16.27 -27.23 2.61
CA GLY A 198 -16.37 -26.24 1.54
C GLY A 198 -16.71 -26.87 0.18
N GLU A 199 -16.12 -28.02 -0.14
CA GLU A 199 -16.44 -28.78 -1.35
C GLU A 199 -17.88 -29.34 -1.32
N GLU A 200 -18.34 -29.88 -0.19
CA GLU A 200 -19.73 -30.31 0.02
C GLU A 200 -20.72 -29.17 -0.28
N TYR A 201 -20.38 -27.95 0.16
CA TYR A 201 -21.15 -26.74 -0.15
C TYR A 201 -21.26 -26.49 -1.65
N VAL A 202 -20.12 -26.35 -2.34
CA VAL A 202 -20.09 -26.06 -3.78
C VAL A 202 -20.79 -27.13 -4.61
N ASN A 203 -20.69 -28.40 -4.20
CA ASN A 203 -21.16 -29.53 -5.02
C ASN A 203 -22.63 -29.90 -4.79
N ALA A 204 -23.16 -29.76 -3.57
CA ALA A 204 -24.46 -30.35 -3.22
C ALA A 204 -25.33 -29.54 -2.26
N HIS A 205 -24.74 -28.62 -1.47
CA HIS A 205 -25.45 -27.92 -0.40
C HIS A 205 -25.80 -26.45 -0.71
N ILE A 206 -25.57 -25.99 -1.94
CA ILE A 206 -25.96 -24.67 -2.42
C ILE A 206 -27.00 -24.80 -3.53
N VAL A 207 -28.02 -23.94 -3.50
CA VAL A 207 -28.98 -23.75 -4.60
C VAL A 207 -28.88 -22.31 -5.14
N PRO A 208 -29.22 -22.05 -6.43
CA PRO A 208 -29.24 -20.70 -6.97
C PRO A 208 -30.17 -19.76 -6.20
N ALA A 209 -29.89 -18.45 -6.23
CA ALA A 209 -30.75 -17.43 -5.65
C ALA A 209 -32.20 -17.56 -6.19
N GLY A 210 -33.18 -17.52 -5.29
CA GLY A 210 -34.61 -17.64 -5.63
C GLY A 210 -35.13 -19.07 -5.83
N ALA A 211 -34.28 -20.09 -5.78
CA ALA A 211 -34.72 -21.48 -5.70
C ALA A 211 -35.13 -21.85 -4.27
N THR A 212 -36.09 -22.76 -4.10
CA THR A 212 -36.46 -23.28 -2.77
C THR A 212 -35.38 -24.23 -2.27
N PRO A 213 -34.67 -23.95 -1.16
CA PRO A 213 -33.65 -24.86 -0.64
C PRO A 213 -34.25 -26.18 -0.17
N GLY A 214 -33.61 -27.30 -0.52
CA GLY A 214 -33.90 -28.61 0.04
C GLY A 214 -33.32 -28.79 1.44
N VAL A 215 -33.44 -30.01 1.98
CA VAL A 215 -32.86 -30.36 3.29
C VAL A 215 -31.36 -30.11 3.28
N ALA A 216 -30.86 -29.41 4.30
CA ALA A 216 -29.46 -29.03 4.45
C ALA A 216 -28.88 -28.19 3.29
N GLN A 217 -29.70 -27.54 2.47
CA GLN A 217 -29.24 -26.62 1.44
C GLN A 217 -29.42 -25.17 1.85
N ARG A 218 -28.61 -24.28 1.29
CA ARG A 218 -28.72 -22.82 1.48
C ARG A 218 -28.76 -22.13 0.12
N ALA A 219 -29.50 -21.03 0.01
CA ALA A 219 -29.49 -20.23 -1.20
C ALA A 219 -28.15 -19.50 -1.35
N PHE A 220 -27.57 -19.55 -2.55
CA PHE A 220 -26.44 -18.69 -2.92
C PHE A 220 -26.91 -17.25 -2.99
N LEU A 221 -26.23 -16.34 -2.30
CA LEU A 221 -26.50 -14.91 -2.40
C LEU A 221 -25.52 -14.26 -3.38
N TYR A 222 -24.22 -14.38 -3.08
CA TYR A 222 -23.16 -13.81 -3.91
C TYR A 222 -21.77 -14.28 -3.47
N ALA A 223 -20.77 -14.04 -4.31
CA ALA A 223 -19.36 -14.12 -3.96
C ALA A 223 -18.62 -12.81 -4.29
N LEU A 224 -17.61 -12.47 -3.48
CA LEU A 224 -16.87 -11.22 -3.56
C LEU A 224 -15.37 -11.49 -3.78
N ASP A 225 -14.83 -11.02 -4.90
CA ASP A 225 -13.37 -10.97 -5.12
C ASP A 225 -12.81 -9.76 -4.36
N ILE A 226 -12.32 -10.02 -3.14
CA ILE A 226 -11.93 -8.97 -2.18
C ILE A 226 -10.81 -8.11 -2.72
N VAL A 227 -9.83 -8.72 -3.39
CA VAL A 227 -8.68 -8.00 -3.97
C VAL A 227 -9.16 -7.06 -5.07
N THR A 228 -10.03 -7.52 -5.96
CA THR A 228 -10.60 -6.71 -7.04
C THR A 228 -11.42 -5.54 -6.47
N LEU A 229 -12.28 -5.80 -5.49
CA LEU A 229 -13.11 -4.77 -4.85
C LEU A 229 -12.27 -3.70 -4.15
N GLN A 230 -11.24 -4.11 -3.42
CA GLN A 230 -10.32 -3.19 -2.78
C GLN A 230 -9.50 -2.44 -3.84
N ASP A 231 -8.72 -3.14 -4.66
CA ASP A 231 -7.66 -2.52 -5.47
C ASP A 231 -8.19 -1.78 -6.70
N GLN A 232 -9.33 -2.20 -7.25
CA GLN A 232 -9.86 -1.64 -8.50
C GLN A 232 -11.12 -0.79 -8.29
N TYR A 233 -11.93 -1.10 -7.26
CA TYR A 233 -13.23 -0.46 -7.05
C TYR A 233 -13.35 0.35 -5.76
N GLY A 234 -12.27 0.48 -4.98
CA GLY A 234 -12.18 1.45 -3.90
C GLY A 234 -12.92 1.07 -2.61
N PHE A 235 -13.29 -0.20 -2.43
CA PHE A 235 -13.87 -0.72 -1.19
C PHE A 235 -12.81 -0.92 -0.10
N MET A 236 -12.09 0.15 0.25
CA MET A 236 -10.99 0.14 1.22
C MET A 236 -11.43 -0.28 2.63
N PRO A 237 -10.58 -1.00 3.39
CA PRO A 237 -10.93 -1.44 4.72
C PRO A 237 -11.19 -0.29 5.71
N VAL A 238 -12.19 -0.48 6.58
CA VAL A 238 -12.58 0.46 7.62
C VAL A 238 -11.57 0.37 8.76
N GLY A 239 -10.95 1.51 9.06
CA GLY A 239 -9.96 1.60 10.12
C GLY A 239 -8.58 1.06 9.75
N ASP A 240 -8.36 0.64 8.49
CA ASP A 240 -6.99 0.37 8.04
C ASP A 240 -6.20 1.67 8.06
N VAL A 241 -5.17 1.63 8.90
CA VAL A 241 -3.98 2.44 8.76
C VAL A 241 -3.29 1.92 7.50
N LEU A 242 -3.28 2.71 6.43
CA LEU A 242 -2.29 2.47 5.36
C LEU A 242 -0.92 2.41 6.03
N PRO A 243 0.02 1.56 5.57
CA PRO A 243 1.38 1.60 6.09
C PRO A 243 1.84 3.08 6.04
N ASP A 244 2.19 3.63 7.22
CA ASP A 244 2.51 5.04 7.52
C ASP A 244 1.51 5.86 8.37
N ASP A 245 0.71 5.24 9.25
CA ASP A 245 -0.04 5.92 10.36
C ASP A 245 -1.06 6.99 9.91
N THR A 246 -1.46 6.98 8.63
CA THR A 246 -2.42 7.95 8.08
C THR A 246 -3.86 7.58 8.48
N ARG A 247 -4.50 8.40 9.31
CA ARG A 247 -5.92 8.22 9.68
C ARG A 247 -6.84 8.81 8.62
N VAL A 248 -7.68 7.96 8.01
CA VAL A 248 -8.71 8.36 7.05
C VAL A 248 -10.03 8.61 7.79
N TYR A 249 -10.58 9.82 7.68
CA TYR A 249 -11.91 10.17 8.18
C TYR A 249 -12.91 10.17 7.02
N LEU A 250 -14.03 9.44 7.18
CA LEU A 250 -15.04 9.20 6.13
C LEU A 250 -16.42 9.72 6.56
N ASP A 251 -17.03 10.60 5.75
CA ASP A 251 -18.46 10.97 5.83
C ASP A 251 -19.16 10.54 4.53
N SER A 252 -20.21 9.73 4.60
CA SER A 252 -20.93 9.24 3.40
C SER A 252 -22.44 9.26 3.58
N ALA A 253 -23.18 9.64 2.52
CA ALA A 253 -24.65 9.61 2.48
C ALA A 253 -25.15 8.82 1.26
N HIS A 254 -26.21 8.04 1.45
CA HIS A 254 -26.81 7.19 0.43
C HIS A 254 -28.33 7.38 0.42
N ALA A 255 -28.94 7.41 -0.78
CA ALA A 255 -30.38 7.52 -0.96
C ALA A 255 -30.88 6.59 -2.07
N GLU A 256 -31.96 5.87 -1.81
CA GLU A 256 -32.59 4.91 -2.72
C GLU A 256 -34.05 5.33 -3.05
N GLY A 257 -34.60 4.80 -4.14
CA GLY A 257 -36.00 5.04 -4.54
C GLY A 257 -36.28 6.43 -5.13
N GLY A 258 -35.29 7.05 -5.78
CA GLY A 258 -35.39 8.41 -6.34
C GLY A 258 -35.15 9.53 -5.32
N GLY A 259 -34.73 9.19 -4.09
CA GLY A 259 -34.36 10.15 -3.06
C GLY A 259 -32.99 10.81 -3.32
N ALA A 260 -32.78 12.01 -2.79
CA ALA A 260 -31.52 12.74 -2.96
C ALA A 260 -30.56 12.51 -1.79
N ALA A 261 -29.31 12.15 -2.07
CA ALA A 261 -28.26 11.96 -1.07
C ALA A 261 -27.40 13.22 -0.97
N SER A 262 -27.20 13.77 0.24
CA SER A 262 -26.32 14.95 0.42
C SER A 262 -25.44 14.89 1.66
N VAL A 263 -24.18 15.33 1.51
CA VAL A 263 -23.19 15.45 2.60
C VAL A 263 -22.68 16.89 2.69
N ARG A 264 -22.80 17.54 3.86
CA ARG A 264 -22.34 18.91 4.16
C ARG A 264 -21.44 18.99 5.40
N ASN A 265 -20.53 19.95 5.39
CA ASN A 265 -19.62 20.25 6.50
C ASN A 265 -20.35 21.11 7.57
N GLN A 266 -20.67 20.57 8.76
CA GLN A 266 -20.92 21.41 9.93
C GLN A 266 -19.66 21.39 10.80
N GLY A 267 -18.93 22.50 10.81
CA GLY A 267 -17.72 22.66 11.60
C GLY A 267 -18.02 22.65 13.10
N VAL A 268 -17.31 21.79 13.83
CA VAL A 268 -17.01 21.83 15.27
C VAL A 268 -18.22 21.92 16.21
N GLY A 269 -18.59 20.78 16.80
CA GLY A 269 -19.18 20.72 18.14
C GLY A 269 -18.17 20.14 19.13
N GLU A 270 -17.62 21.00 19.98
CA GLU A 270 -16.95 20.75 21.26
C GLU A 270 -16.45 19.32 21.57
N ALA A 271 -15.21 19.02 21.17
CA ALA A 271 -14.36 18.10 21.92
C ALA A 271 -12.94 18.68 21.97
N THR A 272 -12.48 18.96 23.18
CA THR A 272 -11.17 19.57 23.49
C THR A 272 -10.01 18.93 22.73
N PRO A 273 -9.04 19.73 22.21
CA PRO A 273 -7.96 19.21 21.39
C PRO A 273 -7.00 18.37 22.24
N SER A 274 -6.96 17.05 22.02
CA SER A 274 -5.86 16.23 22.53
C SER A 274 -4.58 16.62 21.79
N ALA A 275 -3.60 17.07 22.55
CA ALA A 275 -2.31 17.55 22.06
C ALA A 275 -1.47 16.43 21.42
N LEU A 276 -1.60 16.19 20.12
CA LEU A 276 -0.55 15.60 19.27
C LEU A 276 -0.62 16.23 17.86
N PRO A 277 0.49 16.73 17.29
CA PRO A 277 0.53 17.28 15.95
C PRO A 277 0.64 16.15 14.91
N ASP A 278 -0.48 15.54 14.53
CA ASP A 278 -0.51 14.55 13.43
C ASP A 278 -0.59 15.23 12.06
N ALA A 279 0.39 14.94 11.21
CA ALA A 279 0.70 15.67 9.99
C ALA A 279 -0.12 15.27 8.76
N ASP A 280 -0.75 14.09 8.67
CA ASP A 280 -1.48 13.71 7.45
C ASP A 280 -2.89 13.21 7.76
N ARG A 281 -3.89 14.05 7.43
CA ARG A 281 -5.32 13.72 7.57
C ARG A 281 -5.97 13.73 6.19
N LEU A 282 -6.40 12.55 5.73
CA LEU A 282 -7.17 12.39 4.50
C LEU A 282 -8.66 12.43 4.84
N TYR A 283 -9.40 13.39 4.27
CA TYR A 283 -10.85 13.49 4.42
C TYR A 283 -11.51 13.05 3.12
N ARG A 284 -12.20 11.91 3.11
CA ARG A 284 -12.85 11.37 1.91
C ARG A 284 -14.37 11.31 2.16
N ARG A 285 -15.15 11.89 1.24
CA ARG A 285 -16.60 12.00 1.33
C ARG A 285 -17.27 11.45 0.09
N SER A 286 -18.39 10.76 0.24
CA SER A 286 -19.13 10.18 -0.88
C SER A 286 -20.64 10.31 -0.73
N ALA A 287 -21.33 10.74 -1.78
CA ALA A 287 -22.78 10.73 -1.87
C ALA A 287 -23.21 9.85 -3.05
N HIS A 288 -24.15 8.92 -2.84
CA HIS A 288 -24.69 8.09 -3.92
C HIS A 288 -26.22 8.08 -3.89
N ALA A 289 -26.84 8.24 -5.06
CA ALA A 289 -28.28 8.26 -5.23
C ALA A 289 -28.71 7.35 -6.40
N GLU A 290 -29.77 6.57 -6.21
CA GLU A 290 -30.29 5.63 -7.21
C GLU A 290 -31.77 5.90 -7.53
N GLY A 291 -32.22 5.43 -8.70
CA GLY A 291 -33.62 5.57 -9.14
C GLY A 291 -34.01 6.96 -9.65
N GLY A 292 -33.05 7.73 -10.18
CA GLY A 292 -33.25 9.08 -10.70
C GLY A 292 -33.07 10.19 -9.67
N GLY A 293 -32.59 9.87 -8.46
CA GLY A 293 -32.32 10.83 -7.39
C GLY A 293 -30.96 11.54 -7.53
N ASP A 294 -30.84 12.74 -6.95
CA ASP A 294 -29.63 13.56 -7.03
C ASP A 294 -28.62 13.20 -5.93
N ALA A 295 -27.33 13.11 -6.27
CA ALA A 295 -26.26 12.93 -5.30
C ALA A 295 -25.42 14.21 -5.19
N ARG A 296 -25.28 14.77 -3.98
CA ARG A 296 -24.56 16.03 -3.76
C ARG A 296 -23.50 15.96 -2.64
N VAL A 297 -22.26 16.30 -2.96
CA VAL A 297 -21.17 16.47 -1.98
C VAL A 297 -20.70 17.93 -2.00
N GLU A 298 -20.77 18.62 -0.85
CA GLU A 298 -20.27 19.99 -0.70
C GLU A 298 -19.05 20.08 0.22
N ASN A 299 -17.91 20.50 -0.35
CA ASN A 299 -16.65 20.68 0.38
C ASN A 299 -16.40 22.18 0.63
N GLN A 300 -16.80 22.69 1.81
CA GLN A 300 -16.47 24.07 2.23
C GLN A 300 -15.18 24.09 3.07
N GLY A 301 -14.13 24.72 2.57
CA GLY A 301 -12.94 25.08 3.35
C GLY A 301 -13.23 26.33 4.17
N SER A 302 -13.39 26.20 5.49
CA SER A 302 -13.48 27.37 6.37
C SER A 302 -12.11 28.06 6.45
N SER A 303 -12.10 29.35 6.15
CA SER A 303 -10.92 30.22 6.19
C SER A 303 -10.47 30.46 7.63
N VAL A 304 -9.57 29.63 8.17
CA VAL A 304 -8.86 29.96 9.41
C VAL A 304 -7.42 29.43 9.34
N THR A 305 -6.49 30.36 9.07
CA THR A 305 -5.01 30.27 9.16
C THR A 305 -4.28 29.15 8.38
N PRO A 306 -3.19 29.46 7.65
CA PRO A 306 -2.43 28.42 6.94
C PRO A 306 -1.80 27.45 7.96
N PRO A 307 -1.95 26.13 7.78
CA PRO A 307 -1.27 25.15 8.62
C PRO A 307 0.23 25.08 8.28
N PRO A 308 1.08 24.56 9.19
CA PRO A 308 2.51 24.41 8.94
C PRO A 308 2.78 23.49 7.74
N ALA A 309 3.89 23.74 7.03
CA ALA A 309 4.26 23.23 5.70
C ALA A 309 4.33 21.69 5.51
N LYS A 310 3.91 20.89 6.50
CA LYS A 310 3.87 19.43 6.45
C LYS A 310 2.46 18.84 6.49
N ALA A 311 1.40 19.64 6.58
CA ALA A 311 0.04 19.12 6.64
C ALA A 311 -0.63 19.04 5.26
N ARG A 312 -0.66 17.85 4.62
CA ARG A 312 -1.50 17.63 3.43
C ARG A 312 -2.91 17.25 3.87
N ARG A 313 -3.83 18.21 3.82
CA ARG A 313 -5.28 17.94 3.91
C ARG A 313 -5.81 17.67 2.51
N THR A 314 -5.99 16.40 2.15
CA THR A 314 -6.62 16.03 0.88
C THR A 314 -8.10 15.80 1.13
N TYR A 315 -8.94 16.62 0.49
CA TYR A 315 -10.40 16.44 0.47
C TYR A 315 -10.78 15.75 -0.83
N ILE A 316 -11.33 14.53 -0.74
CA ILE A 316 -11.78 13.76 -1.90
C ILE A 316 -13.29 13.61 -1.79
N GLY A 317 -14.05 14.32 -2.63
CA GLY A 317 -15.50 14.18 -2.74
C GLY A 317 -15.89 13.36 -3.97
N SER A 318 -16.75 12.37 -3.84
CA SER A 318 -17.36 11.64 -4.96
C SER A 318 -18.88 11.68 -4.87
N ALA A 319 -19.56 12.07 -5.95
CA ALA A 319 -21.00 11.99 -6.06
C ALA A 319 -21.37 11.10 -7.25
N HIS A 320 -22.33 10.20 -7.08
CA HIS A 320 -22.81 9.33 -8.14
C HIS A 320 -24.33 9.22 -8.10
N ALA A 321 -24.98 9.44 -9.24
CA ALA A 321 -26.42 9.38 -9.40
C ALA A 321 -26.75 8.46 -10.58
N GLU A 322 -27.68 7.53 -10.39
CA GLU A 322 -28.12 6.57 -11.42
C GLU A 322 -29.61 6.77 -11.77
N GLY A 323 -30.00 6.48 -13.02
CA GLY A 323 -31.38 6.61 -13.49
C GLY A 323 -31.77 8.01 -13.99
N GLY A 324 -30.79 8.86 -14.34
CA GLY A 324 -31.01 10.20 -14.91
C GLY A 324 -31.00 11.35 -13.90
N GLY A 325 -30.69 11.08 -12.63
CA GLY A 325 -30.47 12.12 -11.60
C GLY A 325 -29.09 12.77 -11.69
N ASP A 326 -28.93 13.93 -11.06
CA ASP A 326 -27.71 14.73 -11.16
C ASP A 326 -26.71 14.40 -10.04
N ALA A 327 -25.51 13.98 -10.43
CA ALA A 327 -24.38 13.80 -9.55
C ALA A 327 -23.54 15.09 -9.47
N THR A 328 -23.65 15.83 -8.38
CA THR A 328 -22.96 17.11 -8.21
C THR A 328 -21.92 17.06 -7.09
N VAL A 329 -20.65 17.15 -7.43
CA VAL A 329 -19.58 17.45 -6.46
C VAL A 329 -19.28 18.94 -6.51
N LEU A 330 -19.78 19.69 -5.53
CA LEU A 330 -19.45 21.10 -5.34
C LEU A 330 -18.19 21.19 -4.48
N ASN A 331 -17.06 21.08 -5.18
CA ASN A 331 -15.79 21.54 -4.64
C ASN A 331 -15.78 23.06 -4.78
N ASN A 332 -16.11 23.78 -3.70
CA ASN A 332 -15.86 25.22 -3.71
C ASN A 332 -14.37 25.40 -3.92
N ALA A 333 -14.00 25.94 -5.09
CA ALA A 333 -12.65 25.84 -5.64
C ALA A 333 -11.61 26.08 -4.54
N LEU A 334 -10.90 25.00 -4.15
CA LEU A 334 -9.56 25.18 -3.64
C LEU A 334 -8.86 25.99 -4.73
N GLN A 335 -8.41 27.20 -4.39
CA GLN A 335 -7.58 27.98 -5.29
C GLN A 335 -6.53 27.03 -5.89
N PRO A 336 -6.25 27.12 -7.20
CA PRO A 336 -5.42 26.12 -7.89
C PRO A 336 -4.20 25.80 -7.04
N VAL A 337 -4.09 24.55 -6.58
CA VAL A 337 -2.85 24.09 -5.96
C VAL A 337 -1.83 24.19 -7.09
N ALA A 338 -0.87 25.10 -6.96
CA ALA A 338 0.20 25.28 -7.93
C ALA A 338 0.75 23.89 -8.32
N ARG A 339 0.97 23.64 -9.62
CA ARG A 339 1.69 22.44 -10.09
C ARG A 339 2.89 22.25 -9.17
N ALA A 340 3.03 21.08 -8.55
CA ALA A 340 4.19 20.80 -7.71
C ALA A 340 5.44 21.05 -8.57
N GLU A 341 6.29 21.99 -8.13
CA GLU A 341 7.45 22.36 -8.91
C GLU A 341 8.33 21.12 -9.15
N PRO A 342 8.91 20.97 -10.36
CA PRO A 342 9.76 19.83 -10.69
C PRO A 342 10.88 19.70 -9.67
N ALA A 343 11.15 18.47 -9.22
CA ALA A 343 12.19 18.19 -8.26
C ALA A 343 13.54 18.62 -8.83
N THR A 344 14.23 19.50 -8.11
CA THR A 344 15.52 20.02 -8.58
C THR A 344 16.64 19.05 -8.22
N VAL A 345 17.38 18.63 -9.25
CA VAL A 345 18.70 17.99 -9.14
C VAL A 345 19.73 19.08 -9.33
N LEU A 346 20.46 19.42 -8.26
CA LEU A 346 21.62 20.29 -8.32
C LEU A 346 22.84 19.43 -8.64
N ALA A 347 23.30 19.47 -9.90
CA ALA A 347 24.51 18.78 -10.34
C ALA A 347 25.71 19.73 -10.26
N VAL A 348 26.53 19.51 -9.23
CA VAL A 348 27.76 20.23 -8.96
C VAL A 348 28.91 19.50 -9.63
N TYR A 349 29.74 20.25 -10.32
CA TYR A 349 30.90 19.70 -11.02
C TYR A 349 32.13 20.51 -10.67
N ALA A 350 33.12 19.87 -10.06
CA ALA A 350 34.41 20.46 -9.75
C ALA A 350 35.44 20.08 -10.83
N ALA A 351 36.23 21.05 -11.27
CA ALA A 351 37.32 20.81 -12.21
C ALA A 351 38.55 21.68 -11.87
N PRO A 352 39.14 21.50 -10.67
CA PRO A 352 40.28 22.31 -10.25
C PRO A 352 41.48 22.12 -11.19
N THR A 353 42.27 23.17 -11.36
CA THR A 353 43.40 23.18 -12.29
C THR A 353 44.46 22.15 -11.91
N GLY A 354 44.95 21.40 -12.90
CA GLY A 354 45.96 20.35 -12.70
C GLY A 354 45.40 18.98 -12.30
N SER A 355 44.07 18.85 -12.22
CA SER A 355 43.39 17.55 -12.08
C SER A 355 43.17 16.87 -13.44
N VAL A 356 42.73 15.60 -13.43
CA VAL A 356 42.40 14.88 -14.67
C VAL A 356 41.23 15.60 -15.34
N PRO A 357 41.31 15.98 -16.63
CA PRO A 357 40.28 16.77 -17.29
C PRO A 357 38.91 16.11 -17.20
N LEU A 358 38.01 16.81 -16.52
CA LEU A 358 36.62 16.47 -16.35
C LEU A 358 35.80 17.36 -17.32
N CYS A 359 35.22 16.77 -18.37
CA CYS A 359 34.47 17.50 -19.40
C CYS A 359 33.00 17.60 -19.02
N TRP A 360 32.70 18.59 -18.18
CA TRP A 360 31.37 18.79 -17.64
C TRP A 360 30.30 18.94 -18.73
N GLU A 361 30.60 19.54 -19.90
CA GLU A 361 29.62 19.70 -20.97
C GLU A 361 29.14 18.35 -21.51
N ARG A 362 30.08 17.41 -21.71
CA ARG A 362 29.78 16.05 -22.18
C ARG A 362 29.01 15.28 -21.11
N ASP A 363 29.49 15.33 -19.87
CA ASP A 363 28.96 14.50 -18.80
C ASP A 363 27.56 14.96 -18.37
N MET A 364 27.35 16.28 -18.31
CA MET A 364 26.05 16.88 -17.96
C MET A 364 25.05 16.80 -19.10
N ARG A 365 25.51 16.75 -20.37
CA ARG A 365 24.62 16.43 -21.49
C ARG A 365 23.98 15.06 -21.30
N ALA A 366 24.76 14.08 -20.84
CA ALA A 366 24.29 12.73 -20.61
C ALA A 366 23.17 12.70 -19.55
N LEU A 367 23.30 13.44 -18.45
CA LEU A 367 22.24 13.56 -17.43
C LEU A 367 21.03 14.36 -17.92
N ARG A 368 21.25 15.43 -18.71
CA ARG A 368 20.15 16.18 -19.36
C ARG A 368 19.34 15.27 -20.27
N GLU A 369 19.99 14.43 -21.09
CA GLU A 369 19.31 13.46 -21.97
C GLU A 369 18.46 12.46 -21.18
N ALA A 370 18.96 11.97 -20.05
CA ALA A 370 18.24 11.03 -19.19
C ALA A 370 16.98 11.64 -18.56
N LEU A 371 17.02 12.94 -18.24
CA LEU A 371 15.91 13.65 -17.61
C LEU A 371 15.00 14.39 -18.60
N ALA A 372 15.44 14.60 -19.85
CA ALA A 372 14.69 15.31 -20.89
C ALA A 372 13.27 14.76 -21.15
N PRO A 373 13.00 13.43 -21.05
CA PRO A 373 11.64 12.91 -21.18
C PRO A 373 10.69 13.29 -20.02
N TYR A 374 11.19 13.89 -18.95
CA TYR A 374 10.45 14.11 -17.69
C TYR A 374 10.47 15.59 -17.21
N PRO A 375 10.17 16.58 -18.07
CA PRO A 375 10.35 18.01 -17.76
C PRO A 375 9.43 18.52 -16.64
N ASP A 376 8.26 17.90 -16.46
CA ASP A 376 7.31 18.26 -15.39
C ASP A 376 7.68 17.66 -14.03
N ARG A 377 8.64 16.72 -13.99
CA ARG A 377 9.02 16.00 -12.77
C ARG A 377 10.39 16.36 -12.26
N PHE A 378 11.33 16.66 -13.15
CA PHE A 378 12.71 16.92 -12.81
C PHE A 378 13.24 18.14 -13.53
N ARG A 379 13.94 19.01 -12.78
CA ARG A 379 14.78 20.08 -13.33
C ARG A 379 16.23 19.78 -12.96
N LEU A 380 17.12 19.86 -13.94
CA LEU A 380 18.55 19.70 -13.73
C LEU A 380 19.23 21.07 -13.75
N ASP A 381 19.64 21.54 -12.58
CA ASP A 381 20.43 22.75 -12.42
C ASP A 381 21.90 22.35 -12.35
N VAL A 382 22.68 22.75 -13.35
CA VAL A 382 24.09 22.38 -13.49
C VAL A 382 24.96 23.53 -13.05
N MET A 383 25.89 23.26 -12.13
CA MET A 383 26.84 24.21 -11.60
C MET A 383 28.27 23.72 -11.87
N PRO A 384 28.86 24.12 -13.02
CA PRO A 384 30.25 23.82 -13.33
C PRO A 384 31.20 24.72 -12.54
N LEU A 385 32.45 24.28 -12.37
CA LEU A 385 33.53 25.05 -11.73
C LEU A 385 33.14 25.55 -10.33
N ALA A 386 32.40 24.73 -9.59
CA ALA A 386 31.74 25.18 -8.37
C ALA A 386 32.73 25.34 -7.21
N THR A 387 32.73 26.52 -6.59
CA THR A 387 33.37 26.72 -5.29
C THR A 387 32.49 26.22 -4.14
N PRO A 388 33.03 25.98 -2.94
CA PRO A 388 32.23 25.62 -1.76
C PRO A 388 31.15 26.66 -1.42
N GLU A 389 31.45 27.94 -1.65
CA GLU A 389 30.54 29.06 -1.43
C GLU A 389 29.40 29.04 -2.44
N ASP A 390 29.67 28.69 -3.70
CA ASP A 390 28.64 28.51 -4.71
C ASP A 390 27.74 27.33 -4.38
N VAL A 391 28.31 26.21 -3.90
CA VAL A 391 27.54 25.05 -3.41
C VAL A 391 26.63 25.44 -2.25
N GLN A 392 27.17 26.09 -1.23
CA GLN A 392 26.38 26.55 -0.09
C GLN A 392 25.27 27.52 -0.50
N ARG A 393 25.59 28.50 -1.36
CA ARG A 393 24.64 29.48 -1.89
C ARG A 393 23.53 28.80 -2.68
N ALA A 394 23.87 27.86 -3.56
CA ALA A 394 22.90 27.12 -4.38
C ALA A 394 22.00 26.22 -3.52
N LEU A 395 22.51 25.59 -2.47
CA LEU A 395 21.69 24.81 -1.53
C LEU A 395 20.63 25.69 -0.84
N VAL A 396 21.01 26.90 -0.44
CA VAL A 396 20.09 27.88 0.17
C VAL A 396 19.07 28.43 -0.83
N GLN A 397 19.50 28.76 -2.04
CA GLN A 397 18.68 29.42 -3.06
C GLN A 397 17.76 28.44 -3.79
N CYS A 398 18.32 27.34 -4.28
CA CYS A 398 17.61 26.39 -5.13
C CYS A 398 16.84 25.33 -4.34
N ARG A 399 17.16 25.13 -3.05
CA ARG A 399 16.57 24.11 -2.16
C ARG A 399 16.37 22.75 -2.87
N PRO A 400 17.44 22.17 -3.43
CA PRO A 400 17.31 20.97 -4.26
C PRO A 400 16.77 19.79 -3.46
N ARG A 401 16.14 18.84 -4.18
CA ARG A 401 15.80 17.51 -3.63
C ARG A 401 16.94 16.52 -3.77
N TYR A 402 17.79 16.72 -4.77
CA TYR A 402 18.93 15.85 -5.03
C TYR A 402 20.18 16.72 -5.23
N LEU A 403 21.24 16.38 -4.51
CA LEU A 403 22.56 16.97 -4.69
C LEU A 403 23.46 15.93 -5.32
N HIS A 404 23.96 16.19 -6.52
CA HIS A 404 24.92 15.31 -7.19
C HIS A 404 26.24 16.03 -7.34
N ILE A 405 27.29 15.54 -6.70
CA ILE A 405 28.62 16.13 -6.79
C ILE A 405 29.54 15.20 -7.59
N PHE A 406 30.06 15.71 -8.69
CA PHE A 406 31.20 15.14 -9.41
C PHE A 406 32.45 15.89 -8.98
N ALA A 407 33.35 15.20 -8.30
CA ALA A 407 34.56 15.79 -7.77
C ALA A 407 35.66 14.74 -7.63
N HIS A 408 36.89 15.20 -7.42
CA HIS A 408 37.96 14.33 -6.96
C HIS A 408 37.83 14.12 -5.45
N GLY A 409 37.96 12.86 -5.01
CA GLY A 409 37.99 12.52 -3.60
C GLY A 409 39.39 12.63 -3.02
N VAL A 410 39.45 12.98 -1.73
CA VAL A 410 40.66 12.96 -0.91
C VAL A 410 40.31 12.32 0.44
N VAL A 411 41.33 11.93 1.22
CA VAL A 411 41.20 11.10 2.44
C VAL A 411 40.11 11.58 3.43
N ASP A 412 39.83 12.88 3.49
CA ASP A 412 38.87 13.49 4.41
C ASP A 412 37.88 14.48 3.77
N GLY A 413 37.70 14.40 2.44
CA GLY A 413 36.79 15.31 1.75
C GLY A 413 36.75 15.17 0.24
N ILE A 414 36.21 16.20 -0.41
CA ILE A 414 36.20 16.33 -1.87
C ILE A 414 36.86 17.64 -2.28
N LEU A 415 37.49 17.67 -3.45
CA LEU A 415 38.07 18.87 -4.02
C LEU A 415 37.04 19.58 -4.90
N LEU A 416 36.73 20.81 -4.54
CA LEU A 416 35.95 21.77 -5.31
C LEU A 416 36.88 22.81 -5.95
N ASP A 417 36.36 23.68 -6.80
CA ASP A 417 37.13 24.80 -7.33
C ASP A 417 37.40 25.84 -6.22
N ASP A 418 38.51 26.56 -6.34
CA ASP A 418 38.90 27.64 -5.40
C ASP A 418 38.58 29.04 -5.94
N GLY A 419 38.02 29.14 -7.16
CA GLY A 419 37.69 30.41 -7.81
C GLY A 419 38.89 31.18 -8.37
N GLU A 420 40.11 30.77 -8.05
CA GLU A 420 41.36 31.42 -8.47
C GLU A 420 42.15 30.60 -9.51
N GLY A 421 41.60 29.44 -9.91
CA GLY A 421 42.25 28.54 -10.85
C GLY A 421 43.43 27.79 -10.23
N GLY A 422 43.46 27.66 -8.90
CA GLY A 422 44.49 26.92 -8.18
C GLY A 422 44.21 25.42 -8.15
N ARG A 423 44.76 24.73 -7.13
CA ARG A 423 44.67 23.27 -6.98
C ARG A 423 43.32 22.80 -6.43
N GLY A 424 42.37 23.73 -6.25
CA GLY A 424 41.06 23.46 -5.69
C GLY A 424 41.02 23.61 -4.18
N TRP A 425 39.80 23.73 -3.67
CA TRP A 425 39.51 23.85 -2.25
C TRP A 425 38.96 22.54 -1.71
N LYS A 426 39.57 22.04 -0.63
CA LYS A 426 39.13 20.79 0.00
C LYS A 426 37.93 21.06 0.90
N LEU A 427 36.77 20.54 0.51
CA LEU A 427 35.56 20.49 1.32
C LEU A 427 35.57 19.25 2.22
N PRO A 428 35.75 19.41 3.55
CA PRO A 428 35.76 18.28 4.46
C PRO A 428 34.37 17.64 4.56
N TYR A 429 34.29 16.32 4.69
CA TYR A 429 33.00 15.62 4.84
C TYR A 429 32.13 16.13 6.01
N PRO A 430 32.69 16.47 7.19
CA PRO A 430 31.88 17.04 8.27
C PRO A 430 31.19 18.35 7.90
N LEU A 431 31.88 19.22 7.14
CA LEU A 431 31.32 20.49 6.69
C LEU A 431 30.30 20.28 5.55
N LEU A 432 30.55 19.35 4.63
CA LEU A 432 29.54 18.97 3.64
C LEU A 432 28.27 18.42 4.30
N ALA A 433 28.43 17.61 5.35
CA ALA A 433 27.30 17.10 6.11
C ALA A 433 26.55 18.22 6.86
N GLU A 434 27.25 19.24 7.38
CA GLU A 434 26.61 20.45 7.92
C GLU A 434 25.75 21.16 6.86
N MET A 435 26.28 21.34 5.65
CA MET A 435 25.52 21.93 4.54
C MET A 435 24.27 21.11 4.20
N VAL A 436 24.38 19.78 4.20
CA VAL A 436 23.27 18.86 3.94
C VAL A 436 22.23 18.90 5.06
N ARG A 437 22.64 18.89 6.34
CA ARG A 437 21.74 19.04 7.48
C ARG A 437 21.02 20.39 7.48
N ALA A 438 21.68 21.44 7.02
CA ALA A 438 21.10 22.76 6.83
C ALA A 438 20.14 22.86 5.63
N THR A 439 19.96 21.77 4.85
CA THR A 439 19.11 21.72 3.66
C THR A 439 18.05 20.61 3.79
N PRO A 440 16.95 20.84 4.54
CA PRO A 440 15.93 19.81 4.82
C PRO A 440 15.17 19.28 3.62
N SER A 441 15.30 19.91 2.44
CA SER A 441 14.65 19.47 1.20
C SER A 441 15.35 18.27 0.56
N LEU A 442 16.60 17.99 0.93
CA LEU A 442 17.38 16.91 0.32
C LEU A 442 16.83 15.54 0.71
N ARG A 443 16.57 14.72 -0.31
CA ARG A 443 16.26 13.29 -0.14
C ARG A 443 17.48 12.40 -0.36
N CYS A 444 18.38 12.82 -1.24
CA CYS A 444 19.58 12.04 -1.55
C CYS A 444 20.74 12.94 -1.97
N VAL A 445 21.94 12.57 -1.54
CA VAL A 445 23.21 13.13 -1.96
C VAL A 445 24.00 12.03 -2.68
N LEU A 446 24.39 12.29 -3.93
CA LEU A 446 25.18 11.38 -4.74
C LEU A 446 26.59 11.96 -4.92
N LEU A 447 27.58 11.33 -4.29
CA LEU A 447 28.99 11.69 -4.36
C LEU A 447 29.71 10.81 -5.38
N SER A 448 29.87 11.31 -6.59
CA SER A 448 30.69 10.70 -7.63
C SER A 448 32.15 11.16 -7.48
N ALA A 449 32.77 10.72 -6.39
CA ALA A 449 34.16 10.99 -6.04
C ALA A 449 34.82 9.72 -5.49
N CYS A 450 36.04 9.42 -5.93
CA CYS A 450 36.79 8.24 -5.49
C CYS A 450 36.93 8.22 -3.95
N ASP A 451 36.82 7.03 -3.35
CA ASP A 451 36.97 6.83 -1.91
C ASP A 451 36.00 7.65 -1.03
N SER A 452 34.93 8.20 -1.61
CA SER A 452 33.92 8.99 -0.86
C SER A 452 33.11 8.21 0.16
N ALA A 453 33.26 6.88 0.23
CA ALA A 453 32.67 6.07 1.29
C ALA A 453 33.12 6.49 2.70
N TYR A 454 34.26 7.18 2.86
CA TYR A 454 34.66 7.79 4.14
C TYR A 454 33.66 8.82 4.68
N ALA A 455 32.82 9.40 3.80
CA ALA A 455 31.73 10.29 4.21
C ALA A 455 30.62 9.57 4.98
N ALA A 456 30.53 8.24 4.89
CA ALA A 456 29.45 7.44 5.49
C ALA A 456 29.67 7.11 6.98
N ASN A 457 30.55 7.83 7.69
CA ASN A 457 30.92 7.52 9.07
C ASN A 457 29.80 7.80 10.10
N ALA A 458 28.83 8.68 9.82
CA ALA A 458 27.58 8.75 10.59
C ALA A 458 26.33 8.55 9.72
N THR A 459 25.69 7.41 9.93
CA THR A 459 24.48 6.96 9.23
C THR A 459 23.39 6.58 10.22
N GLY A 460 22.14 6.57 9.77
CA GLY A 460 20.97 6.29 10.58
C GLY A 460 19.82 5.77 9.72
N SER A 461 18.58 5.89 10.21
CA SER A 461 17.40 5.55 9.42
C SER A 461 16.83 6.78 8.70
N GLY A 462 16.39 6.62 7.45
CA GLY A 462 15.61 7.61 6.70
C GLY A 462 16.43 8.55 5.80
N GLU A 463 15.88 9.72 5.50
CA GLU A 463 16.49 10.73 4.62
C GLU A 463 17.40 11.73 5.38
N PRO A 464 18.37 12.36 4.69
CA PRO A 464 18.77 12.10 3.32
C PRO A 464 19.62 10.82 3.19
N TYR A 465 19.49 10.14 2.05
CA TYR A 465 20.38 9.06 1.66
C TYR A 465 21.71 9.63 1.14
N LEU A 466 22.78 8.87 1.33
CA LEU A 466 24.08 9.10 0.73
C LEU A 466 24.41 7.94 -0.22
N ILE A 467 24.72 8.27 -1.47
CA ILE A 467 25.36 7.35 -2.39
C ILE A 467 26.81 7.80 -2.58
N ALA A 468 27.76 6.92 -2.26
CA ALA A 468 29.19 7.20 -2.27
C ALA A 468 29.97 6.09 -2.99
N MET A 469 31.26 6.30 -3.23
CA MET A 469 32.13 5.36 -3.94
C MET A 469 33.16 4.77 -2.98
N ARG A 470 33.26 3.44 -2.93
CA ARG A 470 34.22 2.71 -2.08
C ARG A 470 35.67 2.74 -2.58
N GLY A 471 35.88 3.20 -3.80
CA GLY A 471 37.17 3.14 -4.48
C GLY A 471 37.19 4.02 -5.72
N GLN A 472 38.16 3.76 -6.60
CA GLN A 472 38.27 4.46 -7.87
C GLN A 472 37.07 4.17 -8.76
N VAL A 473 36.52 5.22 -9.38
CA VAL A 473 35.44 5.13 -10.36
C VAL A 473 35.81 5.94 -11.59
N SER A 474 35.61 5.36 -12.78
CA SER A 474 35.77 6.11 -14.03
C SER A 474 34.59 7.06 -14.23
N VAL A 475 34.82 8.17 -14.93
CA VAL A 475 33.76 9.13 -15.30
C VAL A 475 32.61 8.45 -16.03
N GLY A 476 32.92 7.56 -16.99
CA GLY A 476 31.92 6.80 -17.73
C GLY A 476 31.07 5.89 -16.83
N ALA A 477 31.69 5.22 -15.86
CA ALA A 477 30.98 4.41 -14.87
C ALA A 477 30.06 5.27 -13.98
N ALA A 478 30.55 6.40 -13.46
CA ALA A 478 29.74 7.31 -12.64
C ALA A 478 28.51 7.83 -13.39
N ILE A 479 28.67 8.21 -14.67
CA ILE A 479 27.56 8.65 -15.53
C ILE A 479 26.58 7.50 -15.80
N ALA A 480 27.07 6.31 -16.12
CA ALA A 480 26.22 5.14 -16.36
C ALA A 480 25.32 4.82 -15.15
N PHE A 481 25.91 4.81 -13.96
CA PHE A 481 25.18 4.65 -12.71
C PHE A 481 24.12 5.75 -12.53
N ALA A 482 24.53 7.02 -12.66
CA ALA A 482 23.64 8.16 -12.45
C ALA A 482 22.46 8.20 -13.43
N LYS A 483 22.67 7.80 -14.70
CA LYS A 483 21.58 7.66 -15.68
C LYS A 483 20.52 6.67 -15.19
N GLY A 484 20.92 5.44 -14.85
CA GLY A 484 19.99 4.42 -14.36
C GLY A 484 19.26 4.85 -13.09
N PHE A 485 19.97 5.53 -12.19
CA PHE A 485 19.41 6.08 -10.95
C PHE A 485 18.34 7.14 -11.20
N TYR A 486 18.66 8.18 -11.97
CA TYR A 486 17.73 9.29 -12.21
C TYR A 486 16.58 8.92 -13.15
N GLU A 487 16.80 8.09 -14.17
CA GLU A 487 15.72 7.59 -15.04
C GLU A 487 14.69 6.81 -14.22
N ALA A 488 15.13 5.97 -13.27
CA ALA A 488 14.23 5.23 -12.39
C ALA A 488 13.40 6.14 -11.47
N LEU A 489 14.01 7.19 -10.92
CA LEU A 489 13.30 8.19 -10.11
C LEU A 489 12.34 9.05 -10.95
N ALA A 490 12.72 9.38 -12.18
CA ALA A 490 11.93 10.20 -13.08
C ALA A 490 10.77 9.45 -13.73
N ALA A 491 10.88 8.12 -13.88
CA ALA A 491 9.85 7.29 -14.47
C ALA A 491 8.60 7.13 -13.58
N ARG A 492 8.73 7.04 -12.25
CA ARG A 492 7.58 6.89 -11.33
C ARG A 492 7.71 7.74 -10.05
N GLU A 493 6.59 8.24 -9.52
CA GLU A 493 6.57 9.15 -8.37
C GLU A 493 6.88 8.45 -7.05
N ASP A 494 6.54 7.18 -6.97
CA ASP A 494 6.67 6.29 -5.82
C ASP A 494 8.00 5.52 -5.77
N THR A 495 8.91 5.70 -6.74
CA THR A 495 10.22 5.01 -6.74
C THR A 495 11.03 5.43 -5.49
N SER A 496 11.38 4.46 -4.64
CA SER A 496 12.26 4.66 -3.49
C SER A 496 13.72 4.87 -3.91
N ILE A 497 14.55 5.44 -3.03
CA ILE A 497 15.98 5.65 -3.30
C ILE A 497 16.70 4.31 -3.47
N GLU A 498 16.34 3.29 -2.71
CA GLU A 498 16.91 1.94 -2.82
C GLU A 498 16.60 1.29 -4.17
N ALA A 499 15.35 1.42 -4.64
CA ALA A 499 14.95 0.88 -5.93
C ALA A 499 15.68 1.61 -7.08
N ALA A 500 15.80 2.94 -7.00
CA ALA A 500 16.58 3.71 -7.95
C ALA A 500 18.08 3.36 -7.91
N PHE A 501 18.64 3.15 -6.72
CA PHE A 501 20.02 2.72 -6.53
C PHE A 501 20.28 1.38 -7.22
N ALA A 502 19.37 0.41 -7.06
CA ALA A 502 19.44 -0.89 -7.74
C ALA A 502 19.43 -0.74 -9.27
N GLN A 503 18.59 0.15 -9.82
CA GLN A 503 18.58 0.44 -11.27
C GLN A 503 19.88 1.10 -11.75
N GLY A 504 20.47 1.98 -10.94
CA GLY A 504 21.81 2.53 -11.18
C GLY A 504 22.87 1.44 -11.26
N LEU A 505 22.86 0.46 -10.34
CA LEU A 505 23.79 -0.67 -10.36
C LEU A 505 23.62 -1.56 -11.60
N ILE A 506 22.38 -1.84 -12.00
CA ILE A 506 22.10 -2.61 -13.23
C ILE A 506 22.70 -1.91 -14.45
N ARG A 507 22.43 -0.61 -14.62
CA ARG A 507 22.96 0.18 -15.74
C ARG A 507 24.48 0.26 -15.72
N LEU A 508 25.07 0.40 -14.54
CA LEU A 508 26.52 0.36 -14.35
C LEU A 508 27.11 -0.99 -14.76
N GLN A 509 26.50 -2.10 -14.35
CA GLN A 509 26.98 -3.45 -14.68
C GLN A 509 26.93 -3.73 -16.18
N LEU A 510 25.94 -3.19 -16.88
CA LEU A 510 25.82 -3.32 -18.34
C LEU A 510 26.93 -2.57 -19.11
N ILE A 511 27.38 -1.42 -18.60
CA ILE A 511 28.30 -0.53 -19.32
C ILE A 511 29.75 -0.66 -18.84
N ALA A 512 29.95 -0.84 -17.54
CA ALA A 512 31.25 -0.85 -16.88
C ALA A 512 31.28 -1.86 -15.71
N PRO A 513 31.17 -3.18 -15.99
CA PRO A 513 30.98 -4.23 -14.99
C PRO A 513 32.08 -4.29 -13.92
N LEU A 514 33.31 -3.89 -14.25
CA LEU A 514 34.44 -3.86 -13.31
C LEU A 514 34.20 -2.91 -12.11
N TYR A 515 33.25 -1.98 -12.22
CA TYR A 515 32.93 -1.01 -11.18
C TYR A 515 31.64 -1.34 -10.40
N ALA A 516 30.99 -2.48 -10.66
CA ALA A 516 29.68 -2.80 -10.09
C ALA A 516 29.64 -2.81 -8.55
N GLY A 517 30.76 -3.15 -7.89
CA GLY A 517 30.87 -3.15 -6.43
C GLY A 517 31.32 -1.82 -5.81
N VAL A 518 31.51 -0.77 -6.61
CA VAL A 518 32.07 0.51 -6.16
C VAL A 518 31.02 1.41 -5.48
N PRO A 519 29.81 1.62 -6.02
CA PRO A 519 28.80 2.43 -5.35
C PRO A 519 28.31 1.78 -4.04
N LEU A 520 28.12 2.59 -3.01
CA LEU A 520 27.57 2.26 -1.70
C LEU A 520 26.36 3.16 -1.44
N LEU A 521 25.28 2.59 -0.92
CA LEU A 521 24.13 3.33 -0.40
C LEU A 521 24.16 3.32 1.13
N ALA A 522 23.93 4.48 1.73
CA ALA A 522 23.79 4.67 3.16
C ALA A 522 22.56 5.53 3.47
N ALA A 523 21.75 5.11 4.45
CA ALA A 523 20.57 5.85 4.89
C ALA A 523 20.90 6.80 6.07
N GLY A 524 20.04 7.80 6.26
CA GLY A 524 20.05 8.71 7.39
C GLY A 524 21.37 9.43 7.55
N TRP A 525 21.97 9.87 6.45
CA TRP A 525 23.31 10.44 6.47
C TRP A 525 23.33 11.76 7.24
N ARG A 526 24.14 11.78 8.30
CA ARG A 526 24.28 12.93 9.21
C ARG A 526 25.72 13.40 9.37
N GLY A 527 26.67 12.87 8.61
CA GLY A 527 28.08 13.30 8.61
C GLY A 527 28.99 12.43 9.44
#